data_AF-A0A914FVX2-F1
#
_entry.id   AF-A0A914FVX2-F1
#
_cell.length_a   1.000
_cell.length_b   1.000
_cell.length_c   1.000
_cell.angle_alpha   90.00
_cell.angle_beta   90.00
_cell.angle_gamma   90.00
#
_symmetry.space_group_name_H-M   'P 1'
#
loop_
_entity.id
_entity.type
_entity.pdbx_description
1 polymer ?
#
loop_
_entity_poly.entity_id
_entity_poly.type
_entity_poly.pdbx_seq_one_letter_code
_entity_poly.pdbx_strand_id
1 'polypeptide(L)'
;MNAHKEIIPKKINIYCFSENKTSSQTSRAQIRLASYPGPDCLWEFFIAICPTVSAPDYFGLTSSQTDTFIELKYDIPVKEKYPVVMCYPPMVYESRWQQIIFAIEIYRYYGADMQIQYINSAMKEIVDLLEIYQQKGFIKIEQFAFVDFDAATISKIGINPMLELNSRNQPLALTDCLMKYREASEFIIVADVDDILFPHRKPFYNEFKFWSKLYSNSSAFMYYRSYAKVEVAETFNEFSLEKTLKSLRKVDILDIGKTVYKTEKAEAAWIHWPGLKNGTTATIPPNKGRMLHVQIKESTLYMVN
;
A
#
# COMPACT_ATOMS: atom_id res chain seq x y z
N MET A 1 23.51 2.23 14.49
CA MET A 1 23.89 3.34 13.59
C MET A 1 22.69 3.57 12.67
N ASN A 2 22.01 4.71 12.77
CA ASN A 2 20.78 5.00 12.01
C ASN A 2 21.17 5.42 10.58
N ALA A 3 21.05 4.52 9.59
CA ALA A 3 21.50 4.78 8.23
C ALA A 3 20.87 6.06 7.64
N HIS A 4 19.59 6.30 7.89
CA HIS A 4 18.89 7.50 7.46
C HIS A 4 19.41 8.78 8.13
N LYS A 5 19.77 8.72 9.43
CA LYS A 5 20.37 9.86 10.16
C LYS A 5 21.80 10.16 9.73
N GLU A 6 22.44 9.29 8.95
CA GLU A 6 23.73 9.58 8.33
C GLU A 6 23.60 10.13 6.92
N ILE A 7 22.60 9.67 6.17
CA ILE A 7 22.32 10.14 4.80
C ILE A 7 21.82 11.59 4.83
N ILE A 8 20.91 11.93 5.75
CA ILE A 8 20.29 13.26 5.83
C ILE A 8 21.34 14.37 6.10
N PRO A 9 22.33 14.20 7.01
CA PRO A 9 23.37 15.19 7.23
C PRO A 9 24.48 15.21 6.18
N LYS A 10 24.78 14.11 5.48
CA LYS A 10 25.97 13.98 4.61
C LYS A 10 25.82 14.56 3.19
N LYS A 11 24.70 15.21 2.83
CA LYS A 11 24.46 15.78 1.48
C LYS A 11 24.86 14.81 0.35
N ILE A 12 24.43 13.55 0.43
CA ILE A 12 24.72 12.57 -0.63
C ILE A 12 24.05 13.06 -1.92
N ASN A 13 24.86 13.30 -2.96
CA ASN A 13 24.38 13.68 -4.27
C ASN A 13 24.18 12.42 -5.11
N ILE A 14 22.92 12.05 -5.30
CA ILE A 14 22.53 11.02 -6.26
C ILE A 14 22.21 11.72 -7.59
N TYR A 15 22.72 11.18 -8.67
CA TYR A 15 22.40 11.59 -10.04
C TYR A 15 21.73 10.44 -10.76
N CYS A 16 20.73 10.78 -11.55
CA CYS A 16 20.08 9.87 -12.48
C CYS A 16 20.66 10.09 -13.87
N PHE A 17 20.97 9.02 -14.56
CA PHE A 17 21.28 9.01 -15.98
C PHE A 17 20.19 8.27 -16.72
N SER A 18 19.71 8.86 -17.80
CA SER A 18 18.71 8.26 -18.67
C SER A 18 19.11 8.48 -20.12
N GLU A 19 18.99 7.47 -20.95
CA GLU A 19 19.26 7.58 -22.38
C GLU A 19 18.22 6.81 -23.21
N ASN A 20 18.05 7.27 -24.44
CA ASN A 20 17.34 6.57 -25.50
C ASN A 20 18.18 6.69 -26.78
N LYS A 21 17.71 6.12 -27.90
CA LYS A 21 18.41 6.15 -29.20
C LYS A 21 18.86 7.53 -29.71
N THR A 22 18.27 8.62 -29.23
CA THR A 22 18.48 9.98 -29.77
C THR A 22 19.05 10.96 -28.76
N SER A 23 18.96 10.69 -27.47
CA SER A 23 19.27 11.67 -26.43
C SER A 23 19.69 10.98 -25.15
N SER A 24 20.58 11.63 -24.41
CA SER A 24 20.94 11.26 -23.04
C SER A 24 20.79 12.47 -22.12
N GLN A 25 20.54 12.19 -20.84
CA GLN A 25 20.38 13.21 -19.82
C GLN A 25 20.92 12.70 -18.49
N THR A 26 21.74 13.52 -17.86
CA THR A 26 22.11 13.37 -16.45
C THR A 26 21.42 14.46 -15.65
N SER A 27 20.71 14.08 -14.60
CA SER A 27 20.00 15.01 -13.72
C SER A 27 20.27 14.69 -12.25
N ARG A 28 20.31 15.72 -11.41
CA ARG A 28 20.45 15.53 -9.96
C ARG A 28 19.11 15.09 -9.38
N ALA A 29 19.14 14.02 -8.58
CA ALA A 29 17.95 13.52 -7.90
C ALA A 29 17.51 14.48 -6.79
N GLN A 30 16.22 14.80 -6.78
CA GLN A 30 15.55 15.44 -5.65
C GLN A 30 15.10 14.35 -4.69
N ILE A 31 15.84 14.20 -3.59
CA ILE A 31 15.61 13.18 -2.57
C ILE A 31 14.79 13.77 -1.42
N ARG A 32 13.78 13.03 -0.98
CA ARG A 32 12.99 13.34 0.22
C ARG A 32 12.48 12.08 0.88
N LEU A 33 12.09 12.18 2.13
CA LEU A 33 11.48 11.07 2.86
C LEU A 33 10.11 10.73 2.28
N ALA A 34 9.83 9.44 2.10
CA ALA A 34 8.54 8.96 1.62
C ALA A 34 7.46 9.00 2.73
N SER A 35 7.89 8.83 3.98
CA SER A 35 7.05 8.78 5.17
C SER A 35 7.75 9.43 6.37
N TYR A 36 7.01 9.63 7.45
CA TYR A 36 7.63 10.07 8.70
C TYR A 36 8.60 8.98 9.21
N PRO A 37 9.83 9.33 9.58
CA PRO A 37 10.81 8.35 10.02
C PRO A 37 10.40 7.75 11.37
N GLY A 38 10.46 6.44 11.49
CA GLY A 38 10.23 5.72 12.72
C GLY A 38 11.35 6.01 13.74
N PRO A 39 11.03 6.19 15.04
CA PRO A 39 12.06 6.50 16.03
C PRO A 39 13.06 5.36 16.23
N ASP A 40 12.62 4.11 16.03
CA ASP A 40 13.35 2.89 16.39
C ASP A 40 13.93 2.13 15.19
N CYS A 41 13.60 2.54 13.95
CA CYS A 41 14.03 1.85 12.74
C CYS A 41 15.33 2.45 12.19
N LEU A 42 16.33 1.62 11.89
CA LEU A 42 17.59 2.12 11.34
C LEU A 42 17.48 2.52 9.85
N TRP A 43 16.53 1.96 9.10
CA TRP A 43 16.37 2.14 7.65
C TRP A 43 15.06 2.84 7.31
N GLU A 44 15.14 3.81 6.38
CA GLU A 44 14.01 4.60 5.93
C GLU A 44 13.88 4.64 4.42
N PHE A 45 12.65 4.95 3.97
CA PHE A 45 12.31 5.05 2.56
C PHE A 45 12.42 6.47 2.06
N PHE A 46 13.08 6.60 0.91
CA PHE A 46 13.26 7.87 0.23
C PHE A 46 12.62 7.80 -1.16
N ILE A 47 12.07 8.93 -1.59
CA ILE A 47 11.65 9.15 -2.97
C ILE A 47 12.71 10.01 -3.63
N ALA A 48 13.32 9.47 -4.68
CA ALA A 48 14.17 10.22 -5.60
C ALA A 48 13.35 10.60 -6.83
N ILE A 49 13.24 11.89 -7.14
CA ILE A 49 12.68 12.37 -8.41
C ILE A 49 13.80 12.90 -9.29
N CYS A 50 13.80 12.46 -10.55
CA CYS A 50 14.74 12.87 -11.57
C CYS A 50 14.01 13.22 -12.87
N PRO A 51 14.34 14.37 -13.49
CA PRO A 51 14.07 14.57 -14.90
C PRO A 51 14.78 13.51 -15.75
N THR A 52 14.08 12.93 -16.71
CA THR A 52 14.63 11.93 -17.64
C THR A 52 14.30 12.30 -19.09
N VAL A 53 15.00 11.67 -20.03
CA VAL A 53 14.55 11.65 -21.42
C VAL A 53 13.18 10.97 -21.53
N SER A 54 12.41 11.33 -22.56
CA SER A 54 11.13 10.66 -22.83
C SER A 54 11.37 9.22 -23.25
N ALA A 55 10.64 8.29 -22.62
CA ALA A 55 10.71 6.84 -22.86
C ALA A 55 12.19 6.36 -22.94
N PRO A 56 12.92 6.37 -21.81
CA PRO A 56 14.30 5.91 -21.80
C PRO A 56 14.38 4.46 -22.27
N ASP A 57 15.49 4.07 -22.90
CA ASP A 57 15.86 2.67 -23.14
C ASP A 57 16.79 2.17 -22.00
N TYR A 58 17.47 3.09 -21.33
CA TYR A 58 18.32 2.84 -20.16
C TYR A 58 18.09 3.90 -19.08
N PHE A 59 18.09 3.44 -17.82
CA PHE A 59 18.01 4.30 -16.65
C PHE A 59 18.97 3.77 -15.57
N GLY A 60 19.76 4.66 -14.97
CA GLY A 60 20.72 4.28 -13.94
C GLY A 60 20.97 5.37 -12.92
N LEU A 61 21.47 4.97 -11.74
CA LEU A 61 21.87 5.88 -10.67
C LEU A 61 23.39 5.91 -10.52
N THR A 62 23.93 7.08 -10.19
CA THR A 62 25.31 7.21 -9.72
C THR A 62 25.38 8.16 -8.53
N SER A 63 26.46 8.02 -7.75
CA SER A 63 26.85 9.02 -6.75
C SER A 63 27.90 9.96 -7.35
N SER A 64 28.04 11.17 -6.82
CA SER A 64 29.07 12.13 -7.28
C SER A 64 30.52 11.65 -7.19
N GLN A 65 30.77 10.45 -6.66
CA GLN A 65 32.09 9.91 -6.38
C GLN A 65 32.53 8.86 -7.41
N THR A 66 31.67 8.48 -8.36
CA THR A 66 31.92 7.40 -9.30
C THR A 66 31.38 7.70 -10.70
N ASP A 67 32.13 7.35 -11.74
CA ASP A 67 31.66 7.37 -13.14
C ASP A 67 30.88 6.08 -13.51
N THR A 68 30.63 5.19 -12.55
CA THR A 68 29.89 3.95 -12.76
C THR A 68 28.42 4.13 -12.42
N PHE A 69 27.56 3.82 -13.38
CA PHE A 69 26.11 3.80 -13.20
C PHE A 69 25.63 2.41 -12.79
N ILE A 70 24.74 2.38 -11.80
CA ILE A 70 23.96 1.20 -11.45
C ILE A 70 22.69 1.24 -12.28
N GLU A 71 22.59 0.35 -13.26
CA GLU A 71 21.38 0.21 -14.08
C GLU A 71 20.19 -0.20 -13.19
N LEU A 72 19.07 0.49 -13.39
CA LEU A 72 17.81 0.21 -12.72
C LEU A 72 16.76 -0.23 -13.73
N LYS A 73 16.12 -1.35 -13.42
CA LYS A 73 14.87 -1.73 -14.07
C LYS A 73 13.75 -0.84 -13.53
N TYR A 74 12.86 -0.42 -14.41
CA TYR A 74 11.69 0.37 -14.07
C TYR A 74 10.45 -0.19 -14.76
N ASP A 75 9.31 -0.01 -14.12
CA ASP A 75 8.02 -0.41 -14.65
C ASP A 75 7.34 0.75 -15.38
N ILE A 76 6.58 0.41 -16.42
CA ILE A 76 5.71 1.37 -17.10
C ILE A 76 4.37 1.45 -16.34
N PRO A 77 3.82 2.65 -16.08
CA PRO A 77 2.52 2.78 -15.44
C PRO A 77 1.41 2.01 -16.15
N VAL A 78 0.43 1.53 -15.38
CA VAL A 78 -0.72 0.80 -15.89
C VAL A 78 -1.56 1.72 -16.78
N LYS A 79 -1.91 1.23 -17.97
CA LYS A 79 -2.68 2.00 -18.97
C LYS A 79 -4.18 1.77 -18.89
N GLU A 80 -4.59 0.58 -18.48
CA GLU A 80 -6.00 0.24 -18.29
C GLU A 80 -6.60 1.10 -17.18
N LYS A 81 -7.87 1.48 -17.34
CA LYS A 81 -8.54 2.42 -16.43
C LYS A 81 -9.32 1.67 -15.36
N TYR A 82 -8.98 1.99 -14.12
CA TYR A 82 -9.60 1.45 -12.91
C TYR A 82 -10.01 2.63 -12.02
N PRO A 83 -11.25 3.17 -12.13
CA PRO A 83 -11.67 4.36 -11.40
C PRO A 83 -11.32 4.38 -9.91
N VAL A 84 -11.47 3.24 -9.24
CA VAL A 84 -11.08 3.01 -7.85
C VAL A 84 -10.20 1.77 -7.73
N VAL A 85 -8.97 1.96 -7.24
CA VAL A 85 -8.04 0.86 -6.94
C VAL A 85 -7.88 0.72 -5.43
N MET A 86 -7.77 -0.51 -4.95
CA MET A 86 -7.46 -0.83 -3.56
C MET A 86 -6.02 -1.34 -3.47
N CYS A 87 -5.20 -0.77 -2.58
CA CYS A 87 -3.83 -1.21 -2.34
C CYS A 87 -3.69 -1.72 -0.91
N TYR A 88 -3.23 -2.97 -0.77
CA TYR A 88 -2.92 -3.57 0.52
C TYR A 88 -1.42 -3.47 0.82
N PRO A 89 -1.03 -3.34 2.10
CA PRO A 89 0.37 -3.55 2.48
C PRO A 89 0.83 -4.99 2.22
N PRO A 90 2.14 -5.27 2.21
CA PRO A 90 2.65 -6.62 1.97
C PRO A 90 2.17 -7.62 3.03
N MET A 91 1.60 -8.74 2.58
CA MET A 91 1.25 -9.86 3.46
C MET A 91 2.51 -10.59 3.92
N VAL A 92 2.61 -10.80 5.23
CA VAL A 92 3.74 -11.50 5.87
C VAL A 92 3.18 -12.58 6.80
N TYR A 93 3.38 -13.84 6.43
CA TYR A 93 2.87 -15.02 7.15
C TYR A 93 1.35 -15.03 7.36
N GLU A 94 0.57 -14.48 6.42
CA GLU A 94 -0.89 -14.48 6.53
C GLU A 94 -1.48 -15.87 6.26
N SER A 95 -2.43 -16.27 7.09
CA SER A 95 -3.10 -17.57 7.05
C SER A 95 -4.62 -17.48 7.15
N ARG A 96 -5.17 -16.30 7.47
CA ARG A 96 -6.61 -16.06 7.71
C ARG A 96 -7.34 -15.85 6.39
N TRP A 97 -7.58 -16.94 5.68
CA TRP A 97 -8.29 -16.94 4.39
C TRP A 97 -9.69 -16.31 4.48
N GLN A 98 -10.41 -16.47 5.60
CA GLN A 98 -11.75 -15.88 5.79
C GLN A 98 -11.69 -14.35 5.71
N GLN A 99 -10.64 -13.74 6.29
CA GLN A 99 -10.44 -12.29 6.28
C GLN A 99 -10.18 -11.79 4.86
N ILE A 100 -9.34 -12.51 4.12
CA ILE A 100 -8.99 -12.19 2.73
C ILE A 100 -10.22 -12.25 1.83
N ILE A 101 -10.99 -13.34 1.90
CA ILE A 101 -12.23 -13.48 1.12
C ILE A 101 -13.21 -12.37 1.49
N PHE A 102 -13.42 -12.13 2.78
CA PHE A 102 -14.32 -11.09 3.25
C PHE A 102 -13.92 -9.71 2.72
N ALA A 103 -12.64 -9.35 2.80
CA ALA A 103 -12.15 -8.08 2.28
C ALA A 103 -12.38 -7.96 0.77
N ILE A 104 -11.87 -8.92 -0.01
CA ILE A 104 -11.93 -8.87 -1.47
C ILE A 104 -13.38 -8.73 -1.96
N GLU A 105 -14.28 -9.53 -1.38
CA GLU A 105 -15.69 -9.59 -1.79
C GLU A 105 -16.45 -8.32 -1.43
N ILE A 106 -16.20 -7.74 -0.24
CA ILE A 106 -16.83 -6.49 0.16
C ILE A 106 -16.33 -5.33 -0.69
N TYR A 107 -15.02 -5.20 -0.91
CA TYR A 107 -14.47 -4.13 -1.76
C TYR A 107 -14.97 -4.26 -3.20
N ARG A 108 -15.05 -5.48 -3.75
CA ARG A 108 -15.64 -5.74 -5.08
C ARG A 108 -17.11 -5.31 -5.13
N TYR A 109 -17.90 -5.69 -4.13
CA TYR A 109 -19.32 -5.35 -4.06
C TYR A 109 -19.57 -3.82 -4.02
N TYR A 110 -18.67 -3.07 -3.38
CA TYR A 110 -18.75 -1.61 -3.31
C TYR A 110 -18.09 -0.88 -4.50
N GLY A 111 -17.52 -1.61 -5.46
CA GLY A 111 -16.99 -1.06 -6.69
C GLY A 111 -15.53 -0.63 -6.60
N ALA A 112 -14.67 -1.40 -5.92
CA ALA A 112 -13.23 -1.38 -6.19
C ALA A 112 -12.98 -2.17 -7.49
N ASP A 113 -12.45 -1.50 -8.51
CA ASP A 113 -12.29 -2.06 -9.86
C ASP A 113 -11.09 -3.01 -9.95
N MET A 114 -10.07 -2.77 -9.13
CA MET A 114 -8.88 -3.62 -9.03
C MET A 114 -8.31 -3.55 -7.62
N GLN A 115 -7.82 -4.67 -7.11
CA GLN A 115 -7.22 -4.77 -5.78
C GLN A 115 -5.82 -5.35 -5.85
N ILE A 116 -4.83 -4.67 -5.28
CA ILE A 116 -3.42 -5.03 -5.40
C ILE A 116 -2.95 -5.71 -4.13
N GLN A 117 -2.62 -6.99 -4.25
CA GLN A 117 -2.15 -7.85 -3.16
C GLN A 117 -0.64 -8.01 -3.27
N TYR A 118 0.10 -7.30 -2.41
CA TYR A 118 1.53 -7.51 -2.28
C TYR A 118 1.80 -8.72 -1.39
N ILE A 119 2.59 -9.65 -1.89
CA ILE A 119 2.97 -10.86 -1.13
C ILE A 119 4.47 -10.78 -0.85
N ASN A 120 4.82 -10.77 0.44
CA ASN A 120 6.17 -11.07 0.90
C ASN A 120 6.28 -12.58 1.20
N SER A 121 5.41 -13.07 2.08
CA SER A 121 5.28 -14.49 2.42
C SER A 121 3.85 -14.83 2.80
N ALA A 122 3.34 -15.96 2.30
CA ALA A 122 2.00 -16.47 2.61
C ALA A 122 1.99 -18.01 2.53
N MET A 123 1.01 -18.65 3.17
CA MET A 123 0.80 -20.10 2.99
C MET A 123 0.41 -20.39 1.54
N LYS A 124 0.77 -21.58 1.02
CA LYS A 124 0.51 -21.95 -0.37
C LYS A 124 -0.99 -21.85 -0.70
N GLU A 125 -1.84 -22.27 0.22
CA GLU A 125 -3.29 -22.25 0.10
C GLU A 125 -3.84 -20.83 -0.06
N ILE A 126 -3.20 -19.84 0.57
CA ILE A 126 -3.54 -18.42 0.40
C ILE A 126 -3.12 -17.94 -0.99
N VAL A 127 -1.94 -18.32 -1.46
CA VAL A 127 -1.48 -17.97 -2.80
C VAL A 127 -2.41 -18.57 -3.86
N ASP A 128 -2.74 -19.86 -3.74
CA ASP A 128 -3.68 -20.55 -4.64
C ASP A 128 -5.05 -19.86 -4.67
N LEU A 129 -5.58 -19.45 -3.50
CA LEU A 129 -6.82 -18.68 -3.39
C LEU A 129 -6.74 -17.34 -4.13
N LEU A 130 -5.65 -16.59 -3.93
CA LEU A 130 -5.44 -15.30 -4.59
C LEU A 130 -5.31 -15.46 -6.11
N GLU A 131 -4.65 -16.53 -6.58
CA GLU A 131 -4.54 -16.81 -8.02
C GLU A 131 -5.91 -17.01 -8.67
N ILE A 132 -6.87 -17.63 -7.98
CA ILE A 132 -8.25 -17.77 -8.47
C ILE A 132 -8.90 -16.39 -8.63
N TYR A 133 -8.73 -15.47 -7.67
CA TYR A 133 -9.24 -14.10 -7.79
C TYR A 133 -8.54 -13.31 -8.89
N GLN A 134 -7.24 -13.54 -9.09
CA GLN A 134 -6.47 -12.91 -10.16
C GLN A 134 -6.94 -13.38 -11.54
N GLN A 135 -7.18 -14.67 -11.73
CA GLN A 135 -7.71 -15.23 -12.97
C GLN A 135 -9.10 -14.66 -13.32
N LYS A 136 -9.88 -14.29 -12.31
CA LYS A 136 -11.17 -13.60 -12.49
C LYS A 136 -11.04 -12.10 -12.79
N GLY A 137 -9.83 -11.55 -12.75
CA GLY A 137 -9.56 -10.13 -13.00
C GLY A 137 -9.95 -9.21 -11.84
N PHE A 138 -10.17 -9.74 -10.64
CA PHE A 138 -10.61 -8.94 -9.48
C PHE A 138 -9.44 -8.38 -8.67
N ILE A 139 -8.31 -9.06 -8.71
CA ILE A 139 -7.10 -8.66 -8.00
C ILE A 139 -5.88 -8.79 -8.91
N LYS A 140 -4.78 -8.15 -8.52
CA LYS A 140 -3.46 -8.41 -9.05
C LYS A 140 -2.51 -8.76 -7.91
N ILE A 141 -1.77 -9.84 -8.08
CA ILE A 141 -0.73 -10.27 -7.14
C ILE A 141 0.59 -9.63 -7.57
N GLU A 142 1.28 -9.01 -6.63
CA GLU A 142 2.59 -8.41 -6.84
C GLU A 142 3.57 -9.04 -5.83
N GLN A 143 4.64 -9.65 -6.31
CA GLN A 143 5.71 -10.09 -5.44
C GLN A 143 6.47 -8.86 -4.96
N PHE A 144 6.58 -8.68 -3.64
CA PHE A 144 7.28 -7.54 -3.09
C PHE A 144 8.70 -7.93 -2.66
N ALA A 145 9.66 -7.07 -3.01
CA ALA A 145 11.08 -7.39 -2.91
C ALA A 145 11.59 -7.31 -1.46
N PHE A 146 12.44 -8.28 -1.09
CA PHE A 146 13.20 -8.25 0.14
C PHE A 146 14.55 -7.55 -0.08
N VAL A 147 15.01 -6.81 0.94
CA VAL A 147 16.43 -6.45 1.05
C VAL A 147 17.14 -7.70 1.54
N ASP A 148 17.68 -8.47 0.59
CA ASP A 148 18.42 -9.70 0.88
C ASP A 148 19.92 -9.41 0.90
N PHE A 149 20.50 -9.44 2.11
CA PHE A 149 21.95 -9.40 2.29
C PHE A 149 22.44 -10.78 2.71
N ASP A 150 23.57 -11.19 2.14
CA ASP A 150 24.19 -12.45 2.53
C ASP A 150 24.58 -12.45 4.03
N ALA A 151 24.71 -13.65 4.59
CA ALA A 151 25.01 -13.82 6.01
C ALA A 151 26.33 -13.16 6.43
N ALA A 152 27.30 -13.09 5.52
CA ALA A 152 28.58 -12.43 5.77
C ALA A 152 28.41 -10.91 5.94
N THR A 153 27.58 -10.30 5.09
CA THR A 153 27.22 -8.88 5.14
C THR A 153 26.43 -8.57 6.39
N ILE A 154 25.42 -9.39 6.72
CA ILE A 154 24.63 -9.24 7.96
C ILE A 154 25.54 -9.35 9.19
N SER A 155 26.44 -10.33 9.24
CA SER A 155 27.41 -10.49 10.33
C SER A 155 28.33 -9.28 10.46
N LYS A 156 28.79 -8.72 9.34
CA LYS A 156 29.66 -7.54 9.32
C LYS A 156 28.95 -6.27 9.78
N ILE A 157 27.71 -6.04 9.35
CA ILE A 157 26.93 -4.86 9.73
C ILE A 157 26.25 -5.01 11.10
N GLY A 158 26.18 -6.25 11.62
CA GLY A 158 25.62 -6.60 12.94
C GLY A 158 24.09 -6.46 13.04
N ILE A 159 23.41 -6.24 11.91
CA ILE A 159 22.00 -5.86 11.84
C ILE A 159 21.36 -6.55 10.64
N ASN A 160 20.14 -7.07 10.80
CA ASN A 160 19.32 -7.52 9.67
C ASN A 160 18.45 -6.35 9.17
N PRO A 161 18.69 -5.80 7.97
CA PRO A 161 17.94 -4.65 7.47
C PRO A 161 16.44 -4.90 7.44
N MET A 162 15.99 -6.12 7.15
CA MET A 162 14.57 -6.47 7.08
C MET A 162 13.84 -6.25 8.41
N LEU A 163 14.55 -6.43 9.54
CA LEU A 163 14.01 -6.18 10.88
C LEU A 163 14.01 -4.68 11.24
N GLU A 164 14.78 -3.88 10.50
CA GLU A 164 15.01 -2.46 10.75
C GLU A 164 14.33 -1.54 9.73
N LEU A 165 13.50 -2.11 8.84
CA LEU A 165 12.68 -1.35 7.89
C LEU A 165 11.45 -0.79 8.61
N ASN A 166 11.25 0.52 8.47
CA ASN A 166 10.07 1.21 8.98
C ASN A 166 8.78 0.50 8.54
N SER A 167 7.96 0.12 9.53
CA SER A 167 6.67 -0.55 9.33
C SER A 167 6.76 -1.73 8.35
N ARG A 168 7.84 -2.54 8.40
CA ARG A 168 8.05 -3.70 7.52
C ARG A 168 7.87 -3.37 6.03
N ASN A 169 8.29 -2.19 5.60
CA ASN A 169 8.26 -1.76 4.20
C ASN A 169 6.85 -1.50 3.62
N GLN A 170 5.83 -1.37 4.47
CA GLN A 170 4.47 -0.99 4.03
C GLN A 170 4.41 0.32 3.24
N PRO A 171 5.07 1.43 3.66
CA PRO A 171 4.99 2.68 2.92
C PRO A 171 5.52 2.56 1.48
N LEU A 172 6.54 1.73 1.26
CA LEU A 172 7.11 1.53 -0.07
C LEU A 172 6.15 0.76 -0.98
N ALA A 173 5.54 -0.33 -0.50
CA ALA A 173 4.59 -1.10 -1.29
C ALA A 173 3.33 -0.29 -1.66
N LEU A 174 2.80 0.46 -0.69
CA LEU A 174 1.66 1.33 -0.95
C LEU A 174 2.04 2.45 -1.93
N THR A 175 3.25 3.00 -1.83
CA THR A 175 3.74 4.01 -2.78
C THR A 175 3.99 3.41 -4.17
N ASP A 176 4.51 2.19 -4.28
CA ASP A 176 4.63 1.45 -5.54
C ASP A 176 3.26 1.33 -6.22
N CYS A 177 2.24 0.90 -5.45
CA CYS A 177 0.87 0.80 -5.93
C CYS A 177 0.34 2.15 -6.43
N LEU A 178 0.52 3.21 -5.63
CA LEU A 178 0.14 4.57 -6.00
C LEU A 178 0.80 4.99 -7.31
N MET A 179 2.09 4.71 -7.51
CA MET A 179 2.81 5.09 -8.73
C MET A 179 2.37 4.28 -9.94
N LYS A 180 2.26 2.94 -9.82
CA LYS A 180 1.80 2.06 -10.89
C LYS A 180 0.41 2.42 -11.41
N TYR A 181 -0.49 2.80 -10.52
CA TYR A 181 -1.89 3.11 -10.84
C TYR A 181 -2.22 4.60 -10.90
N ARG A 182 -1.21 5.49 -10.79
CA ARG A 182 -1.40 6.95 -10.75
C ARG A 182 -2.20 7.46 -11.95
N GLU A 183 -1.88 6.95 -13.14
CA GLU A 183 -2.54 7.34 -14.39
C GLU A 183 -3.73 6.43 -14.74
N ALA A 184 -3.83 5.27 -14.10
CA ALA A 184 -4.89 4.29 -14.32
C ALA A 184 -6.16 4.60 -13.53
N SER A 185 -6.03 5.27 -12.37
CA SER A 185 -7.10 5.42 -11.40
C SER A 185 -7.31 6.88 -10.97
N GLU A 186 -8.53 7.23 -10.56
CA GLU A 186 -8.83 8.55 -9.99
C GLU A 186 -8.66 8.52 -8.46
N PHE A 187 -9.00 7.40 -7.85
CA PHE A 187 -8.88 7.20 -6.41
C PHE A 187 -8.20 5.90 -6.05
N ILE A 188 -7.36 5.95 -5.01
CA ILE A 188 -6.73 4.77 -4.42
C ILE A 188 -7.11 4.67 -2.95
N ILE A 189 -7.69 3.55 -2.56
CA ILE A 189 -7.93 3.20 -1.15
C ILE A 189 -6.67 2.49 -0.63
N VAL A 190 -6.17 2.90 0.54
CA VAL A 190 -5.18 2.12 1.29
C VAL A 190 -5.77 1.65 2.60
N ALA A 191 -5.74 0.35 2.85
CA ALA A 191 -6.13 -0.22 4.13
C ALA A 191 -5.50 -1.62 4.31
N ASP A 192 -5.50 -2.10 5.55
CA ASP A 192 -5.12 -3.48 5.84
C ASP A 192 -6.19 -4.46 5.32
N VAL A 193 -5.86 -5.75 5.22
CA VAL A 193 -6.82 -6.79 4.83
C VAL A 193 -7.96 -6.94 5.85
N ASP A 194 -7.74 -6.49 7.09
CA ASP A 194 -8.76 -6.45 8.13
C ASP A 194 -9.50 -5.13 8.24
N ASP A 195 -9.18 -4.14 7.40
CA ASP A 195 -9.86 -2.86 7.37
C ASP A 195 -10.89 -2.81 6.23
N ILE A 196 -12.18 -2.72 6.58
CA ILE A 196 -13.29 -2.72 5.63
C ILE A 196 -13.97 -1.35 5.59
N LEU A 197 -13.92 -0.69 4.44
CA LEU A 197 -14.61 0.57 4.20
C LEU A 197 -16.06 0.33 3.76
N PHE A 198 -17.00 0.83 4.55
CA PHE A 198 -18.41 0.91 4.17
C PHE A 198 -18.73 2.34 3.73
N PRO A 199 -18.97 2.57 2.42
CA PRO A 199 -19.30 3.89 1.95
C PRO A 199 -20.75 4.24 2.30
N HIS A 200 -20.98 5.52 2.57
CA HIS A 200 -22.32 6.09 2.68
C HIS A 200 -23.02 6.20 1.32
N ARG A 201 -22.25 6.36 0.22
CA ARG A 201 -22.76 6.40 -1.15
C ARG A 201 -22.12 5.31 -1.99
N LYS A 202 -22.94 4.44 -2.60
CA LYS A 202 -22.45 3.39 -3.50
C LYS A 202 -22.48 3.85 -4.97
N PRO A 203 -21.56 3.35 -5.82
CA PRO A 203 -20.30 2.69 -5.48
C PRO A 203 -19.28 3.67 -4.88
N PHE A 204 -18.12 3.19 -4.45
CA PHE A 204 -17.01 3.98 -3.93
C PHE A 204 -16.70 5.21 -4.78
N TYR A 205 -16.68 5.05 -6.11
CA TYR A 205 -16.43 6.15 -7.04
C TYR A 205 -17.35 7.35 -6.78
N ASN A 206 -18.66 7.11 -6.58
CA ASN A 206 -19.63 8.19 -6.33
C ASN A 206 -19.36 8.91 -5.00
N GLU A 207 -18.98 8.15 -3.96
CA GLU A 207 -18.60 8.72 -2.67
C GLU A 207 -17.36 9.61 -2.80
N PHE A 208 -16.32 9.12 -3.46
CA PHE A 208 -15.06 9.83 -3.57
C PHE A 208 -15.16 11.03 -4.51
N LYS A 209 -15.98 10.97 -5.57
CA LYS A 209 -16.33 12.13 -6.39
C LYS A 209 -17.09 13.18 -5.60
N PHE A 210 -18.01 12.76 -4.73
CA PHE A 210 -18.72 13.69 -3.85
C PHE A 210 -17.75 14.43 -2.92
N TRP A 211 -16.84 13.71 -2.26
CA TRP A 211 -15.83 14.33 -1.40
C TRP A 211 -14.81 15.18 -2.16
N SER A 212 -14.42 14.77 -3.37
CA SER A 212 -13.51 15.54 -4.22
C SER A 212 -14.10 16.89 -4.66
N LYS A 213 -15.43 16.96 -4.82
CA LYS A 213 -16.14 18.23 -5.07
C LYS A 213 -16.20 19.09 -3.80
N LEU A 214 -16.52 18.49 -2.66
CA LEU A 214 -16.66 19.22 -1.39
C LEU A 214 -15.32 19.73 -0.84
N TYR A 215 -14.28 18.93 -0.98
CA TYR A 215 -12.93 19.16 -0.50
C TYR A 215 -11.95 19.26 -1.68
N SER A 216 -12.20 20.22 -2.57
CA SER A 216 -11.45 20.37 -3.83
C SER A 216 -9.94 20.52 -3.63
N ASN A 217 -9.51 21.18 -2.55
CA ASN A 217 -8.11 21.40 -2.19
C ASN A 217 -7.46 20.22 -1.46
N SER A 218 -8.24 19.23 -1.02
CA SER A 218 -7.68 18.07 -0.35
C SER A 218 -7.12 17.08 -1.35
N SER A 219 -6.05 16.40 -0.92
CA SER A 219 -5.32 15.41 -1.70
C SER A 219 -5.68 13.98 -1.28
N ALA A 220 -6.35 13.85 -0.14
CA ALA A 220 -6.83 12.58 0.37
C ALA A 220 -8.03 12.76 1.31
N PHE A 221 -8.77 11.68 1.53
CA PHE A 221 -9.89 11.57 2.45
C PHE A 221 -9.57 10.55 3.53
N MET A 222 -9.55 10.95 4.79
CA MET A 222 -9.33 10.05 5.91
C MET A 222 -10.67 9.61 6.50
N TYR A 223 -10.90 8.30 6.52
CA TYR A 223 -12.05 7.70 7.18
C TYR A 223 -11.65 7.23 8.57
N TYR A 224 -12.39 7.65 9.58
CA TYR A 224 -12.20 7.14 10.93
C TYR A 224 -12.38 5.63 10.96
N ARG A 225 -11.47 4.98 11.69
CA ARG A 225 -11.46 3.56 11.90
C ARG A 225 -12.11 3.25 13.24
N SER A 226 -12.97 2.23 13.25
CA SER A 226 -13.51 1.69 14.51
C SER A 226 -13.40 0.18 14.54
N TYR A 227 -13.20 -0.38 15.72
CA TYR A 227 -13.12 -1.83 15.88
C TYR A 227 -14.49 -2.47 15.68
N ALA A 228 -14.51 -3.61 15.00
CA ALA A 228 -15.66 -4.47 14.86
C ALA A 228 -15.24 -5.94 15.03
N LYS A 229 -16.17 -6.77 15.50
CA LYS A 229 -16.00 -8.21 15.58
C LYS A 229 -16.95 -8.88 14.62
N VAL A 230 -16.49 -9.96 14.00
CA VAL A 230 -17.31 -10.85 13.17
C VAL A 230 -17.09 -12.29 13.60
N GLU A 231 -18.14 -13.09 13.47
CA GLU A 231 -18.08 -14.54 13.57
C GLU A 231 -17.85 -15.10 12.16
N VAL A 232 -16.87 -15.98 12.03
CA VAL A 232 -16.60 -16.71 10.79
C VAL A 232 -16.62 -18.20 11.07
N ALA A 233 -17.00 -18.96 10.05
CA ALA A 233 -16.86 -20.41 10.09
C ALA A 233 -15.38 -20.80 10.07
N GLU A 234 -15.04 -21.84 10.81
CA GLU A 234 -13.70 -22.44 10.81
C GLU A 234 -13.42 -23.19 9.49
N THR A 235 -14.47 -23.77 8.90
CA THR A 235 -14.36 -24.59 7.69
C THR A 235 -14.86 -23.87 6.44
N PHE A 236 -14.27 -24.22 5.29
CA PHE A 236 -14.65 -23.64 4.00
C PHE A 236 -16.11 -23.94 3.63
N ASN A 237 -16.60 -25.16 3.91
CA ASN A 237 -17.95 -25.58 3.55
C ASN A 237 -19.06 -24.82 4.29
N GLU A 238 -18.73 -24.25 5.46
CA GLU A 238 -19.68 -23.53 6.30
C GLU A 238 -19.55 -22.01 6.16
N PHE A 239 -18.51 -21.54 5.48
CA PHE A 239 -18.25 -20.12 5.30
C PHE A 239 -19.32 -19.47 4.43
N SER A 240 -19.80 -18.32 4.91
CA SER A 240 -20.80 -17.52 4.22
C SER A 240 -20.57 -16.05 4.52
N LEU A 241 -20.31 -15.27 3.46
CA LEU A 241 -20.18 -13.81 3.55
C LEU A 241 -21.41 -13.17 4.21
N GLU A 242 -22.61 -13.68 3.91
CA GLU A 242 -23.85 -13.17 4.47
C GLU A 242 -23.91 -13.40 5.99
N LYS A 243 -23.57 -14.61 6.46
CA LYS A 243 -23.52 -14.91 7.90
C LYS A 243 -22.47 -14.05 8.59
N THR A 244 -21.28 -13.93 8.01
CA THR A 244 -20.21 -13.07 8.52
C THR A 244 -20.65 -11.62 8.63
N LEU A 245 -21.31 -11.06 7.60
CA LEU A 245 -21.86 -9.70 7.66
C LEU A 245 -22.93 -9.53 8.75
N LYS A 246 -23.86 -10.49 8.87
CA LYS A 246 -24.93 -10.46 9.89
C LYS A 246 -24.39 -10.56 11.32
N SER A 247 -23.24 -11.21 11.50
CA SER A 247 -22.56 -11.33 12.78
C SER A 247 -21.81 -10.06 13.21
N LEU A 248 -21.65 -9.07 12.31
CA LEU A 248 -20.84 -7.89 12.59
C LEU A 248 -21.35 -7.13 13.83
N ARG A 249 -20.46 -6.93 14.81
CA ARG A 249 -20.71 -6.16 16.04
C ARG A 249 -19.66 -5.09 16.19
N LYS A 250 -20.09 -3.82 16.22
CA LYS A 250 -19.21 -2.68 16.43
C LYS A 250 -18.76 -2.62 17.90
N VAL A 251 -17.48 -2.29 18.13
CA VAL A 251 -16.87 -2.15 19.45
C VAL A 251 -16.64 -0.67 19.83
N ASP A 252 -17.04 0.27 18.97
CA ASP A 252 -17.09 1.74 19.17
C ASP A 252 -15.79 2.43 19.65
N ILE A 253 -14.66 1.73 19.65
CA ILE A 253 -13.34 2.35 19.88
C ILE A 253 -12.89 3.01 18.57
N LEU A 254 -12.77 4.33 18.59
CA LEU A 254 -12.22 5.11 17.47
C LEU A 254 -10.69 5.06 17.50
N ASP A 255 -10.10 4.88 16.33
CA ASP A 255 -8.66 4.78 16.14
C ASP A 255 -8.21 5.64 14.94
N ILE A 256 -6.90 5.69 14.71
CA ILE A 256 -6.28 6.34 13.56
C ILE A 256 -6.92 5.79 12.28
N GLY A 257 -7.40 6.73 11.47
CA GLY A 257 -8.12 6.43 10.25
C GLY A 257 -7.24 5.80 9.17
N LYS A 258 -7.91 5.46 8.07
CA LYS A 258 -7.32 4.97 6.83
C LYS A 258 -7.69 5.93 5.70
N THR A 259 -6.88 5.92 4.65
CA THR A 259 -6.87 7.02 3.67
C THR A 259 -7.31 6.57 2.28
N VAL A 260 -8.10 7.41 1.62
CA VAL A 260 -8.38 7.33 0.19
C VAL A 260 -7.68 8.50 -0.50
N TYR A 261 -6.76 8.22 -1.40
CA TYR A 261 -5.99 9.21 -2.14
C TYR A 261 -6.69 9.65 -3.41
N LYS A 262 -6.52 10.93 -3.74
CA LYS A 262 -6.63 11.41 -5.12
C LYS A 262 -5.29 11.21 -5.81
N THR A 263 -5.24 10.33 -6.79
CA THR A 263 -3.99 9.92 -7.44
C THR A 263 -3.22 11.08 -8.05
N GLU A 264 -3.92 12.05 -8.62
CA GLU A 264 -3.34 13.26 -9.22
C GLU A 264 -2.60 14.17 -8.20
N LYS A 265 -2.93 14.06 -6.90
CA LYS A 265 -2.42 14.96 -5.84
C LYS A 265 -1.51 14.28 -4.82
N ALA A 266 -1.57 12.96 -4.70
CA ALA A 266 -0.78 12.19 -3.75
C ALA A 266 0.65 12.03 -4.25
N GLU A 267 1.65 12.17 -3.38
CA GLU A 267 3.06 11.98 -3.75
C GLU A 267 3.59 10.63 -3.29
N ALA A 268 3.21 10.22 -2.10
CA ALA A 268 3.49 8.92 -1.52
C ALA A 268 2.26 8.40 -0.79
N ALA A 269 2.17 7.08 -0.66
CA ALA A 269 1.09 6.46 0.09
C ALA A 269 1.64 5.82 1.36
N TRP A 270 0.95 6.07 2.46
CA TRP A 270 1.20 5.45 3.75
C TRP A 270 -0.12 5.32 4.49
N ILE A 271 -0.29 4.20 5.17
CA ILE A 271 -1.58 3.73 5.65
C ILE A 271 -2.26 4.68 6.64
N HIS A 272 -1.48 5.40 7.45
CA HIS A 272 -1.97 6.31 8.49
C HIS A 272 -1.65 7.79 8.25
N TRP A 273 -0.57 8.12 7.54
CA TRP A 273 -0.14 9.50 7.34
C TRP A 273 0.22 9.74 5.88
N PRO A 274 -0.69 10.29 5.08
CA PRO A 274 -0.47 10.42 3.65
C PRO A 274 0.71 11.35 3.32
N GLY A 275 1.60 10.90 2.42
CA GLY A 275 2.67 11.73 1.86
C GLY A 275 2.11 12.64 0.77
N LEU A 276 1.76 13.88 1.14
CA LEU A 276 1.11 14.83 0.25
C LEU A 276 2.12 15.82 -0.37
N LYS A 277 2.04 16.00 -1.70
CA LYS A 277 2.84 16.98 -2.47
C LYS A 277 2.49 18.42 -2.11
N ASN A 278 1.18 18.67 -2.10
CA ASN A 278 0.51 19.93 -1.85
C ASN A 278 -0.95 19.58 -1.55
N GLY A 279 -1.51 20.13 -0.48
CA GLY A 279 -2.91 19.90 -0.09
C GLY A 279 -3.06 19.27 1.28
N THR A 280 -4.31 19.20 1.73
CA THR A 280 -4.66 18.68 3.06
C THR A 280 -5.32 17.31 2.96
N THR A 281 -5.35 16.59 4.07
CA THR A 281 -6.24 15.46 4.24
C THR A 281 -7.57 15.97 4.78
N ALA A 282 -8.67 15.69 4.08
CA ALA A 282 -10.00 15.96 4.62
C ALA A 282 -10.45 14.75 5.45
N THR A 283 -10.84 15.00 6.70
CA THR A 283 -11.39 13.96 7.56
C THR A 283 -12.88 13.79 7.30
N ILE A 284 -13.30 12.57 6.98
CA ILE A 284 -14.70 12.25 6.70
C ILE A 284 -15.46 12.04 8.02
N PRO A 285 -16.63 12.68 8.20
CA PRO A 285 -17.45 12.48 9.39
C PRO A 285 -17.82 10.99 9.59
N PRO A 286 -17.73 10.44 10.82
CA PRO A 286 -18.04 9.02 11.09
C PRO A 286 -19.46 8.56 10.69
N ASN A 287 -20.40 9.47 10.49
CA ASN A 287 -21.76 9.18 10.03
C ASN A 287 -21.92 9.25 8.49
N LYS A 288 -20.84 9.53 7.74
CA LYS A 288 -20.82 9.70 6.28
C LYS A 288 -19.86 8.76 5.56
N GLY A 289 -19.53 7.64 6.21
CA GLY A 289 -18.63 6.60 5.72
C GLY A 289 -17.85 6.05 6.91
N ARG A 290 -17.58 4.74 6.93
CA ARG A 290 -16.96 4.10 8.10
C ARG A 290 -15.94 3.07 7.69
N MET A 291 -14.72 3.19 8.22
CA MET A 291 -13.73 2.13 8.17
C MET A 291 -13.89 1.26 9.42
N LEU A 292 -13.99 -0.05 9.24
CA LEU A 292 -14.05 -1.01 10.34
C LEU A 292 -12.80 -1.87 10.34
N HIS A 293 -12.08 -1.90 11.45
CA HIS A 293 -11.05 -2.90 11.67
C HIS A 293 -11.72 -4.15 12.24
N VAL A 294 -11.81 -5.17 11.39
CA VAL A 294 -12.60 -6.38 11.60
C VAL A 294 -11.73 -7.45 12.25
N GLN A 295 -12.03 -7.75 13.50
CA GLN A 295 -11.44 -8.87 14.22
C GLN A 295 -12.32 -10.10 14.06
N ILE A 296 -11.75 -11.15 13.49
CA ILE A 296 -12.38 -12.45 13.45
C ILE A 296 -12.36 -13.06 14.85
N LYS A 297 -13.55 -13.44 15.33
CA LYS A 297 -13.68 -14.40 16.41
C LYS A 297 -14.00 -15.75 15.76
N GLU A 298 -13.05 -16.68 15.83
CA GLU A 298 -13.33 -18.07 15.49
C GLU A 298 -14.46 -18.55 16.42
N SER A 299 -15.46 -19.20 15.84
CA SER A 299 -16.59 -19.71 16.61
C SER A 299 -16.07 -20.85 17.49
N THR A 300 -15.65 -20.53 18.71
CA THR A 300 -15.46 -21.55 19.75
C THR A 300 -16.81 -22.19 20.04
N LEU A 301 -17.13 -23.24 19.29
CA LEU A 301 -17.89 -24.35 19.83
C LEU A 301 -16.97 -24.96 20.89
N TYR A 302 -17.12 -24.46 22.12
CA TYR A 302 -16.66 -25.16 23.30
C TYR A 302 -17.14 -26.60 23.16
N MET A 303 -16.21 -27.54 23.07
CA MET A 303 -16.50 -28.94 23.32
C MET A 303 -17.00 -29.02 24.76
N VAL A 304 -18.32 -29.00 24.90
CA VAL A 304 -18.99 -29.61 26.05
C VAL A 304 -19.02 -31.09 25.72
N ASN A 305 -18.08 -31.81 26.30
CA ASN A 305 -18.22 -33.23 26.67
C ASN A 305 -17.56 -33.39 28.03
#